data_AF-A0A3B8XB24-F1
#
_entry.id   AF-A0A3B8XB24-F1
#
_cell.length_a   1.000
_cell.length_b   1.000
_cell.length_c   1.000
_cell.angle_alpha   90.00
_cell.angle_beta   90.00
_cell.angle_gamma   90.00
#
_symmetry.space_group_name_H-M   'P 1'
#
loop_
_entity.id
_entity.type
_entity.pdbx_description
1 polymer ?
#
loop_
_entity_poly.entity_id
_entity_poly.type
_entity_poly.pdbx_seq_one_letter_code
_entity_poly.pdbx_strand_id
1 'polypeptide(L)'
;VLLQSHLLHDPAVRLAMAAAAALLALTFALAVTAYIRIIGGVFLGAGRSREAQHALEVPFTMRVATGLLAVTAIALGLLPPLGIGAAAAAAQQVSGAPGVLDSVLPPVFLHPDRFALPVKLGGTFLSQVIPANGLIVVPTSADFSSIAPTYIFISMAVVIAIVALLLRLGGPRPRQTRQVWAGAIPHWEPSMQYTATGFTNPLRFIFGTVYRSTRHIEGDYQQAPFFARTVRYQHTFIEPVEEYLYGPVVRAAQKVSRQLGIFQSGNVSLYLLYLFAVFVIALFLR
;
A
#
# COMPACT_ATOMS: atom_id res chain seq x y z
N VAL A 1 -17.28 -12.64 -1.99
CA VAL A 1 -16.46 -13.87 -1.99
C VAL A 1 -16.16 -14.39 -0.58
N LEU A 2 -15.55 -13.61 0.33
CA LEU A 2 -15.25 -14.07 1.71
C LEU A 2 -16.47 -14.44 2.58
N LEU A 3 -17.58 -13.71 2.44
CA LEU A 3 -18.85 -14.00 3.11
C LEU A 3 -19.58 -15.25 2.58
N GLN A 4 -19.14 -15.80 1.44
CA GLN A 4 -19.70 -17.02 0.84
C GLN A 4 -18.85 -18.26 1.14
N SER A 5 -17.86 -18.17 2.04
CA SER A 5 -17.03 -19.31 2.44
C SER A 5 -17.82 -20.47 3.07
N HIS A 6 -19.06 -20.21 3.51
CA HIS A 6 -19.98 -21.25 3.99
C HIS A 6 -20.56 -22.13 2.86
N LEU A 7 -20.45 -21.71 1.59
CA LEU A 7 -20.94 -22.47 0.43
C LEU A 7 -19.91 -23.46 -0.13
N LEU A 8 -18.64 -23.36 0.30
CA LEU A 8 -17.56 -24.25 -0.13
C LEU A 8 -17.56 -25.51 0.75
N HIS A 9 -17.74 -26.68 0.13
CA HIS A 9 -17.81 -27.96 0.84
C HIS A 9 -16.46 -28.42 1.42
N ASP A 10 -15.33 -27.95 0.85
CA ASP A 10 -13.99 -28.37 1.27
C ASP A 10 -13.46 -27.54 2.47
N PRO A 11 -13.20 -28.17 3.64
CA PRO A 11 -12.68 -27.46 4.82
C PRO A 11 -11.29 -26.86 4.62
N ALA A 12 -10.43 -27.45 3.77
CA ALA A 12 -9.08 -26.95 3.53
C ALA A 12 -9.11 -25.59 2.81
N VAL A 13 -9.97 -25.45 1.80
CA VAL A 13 -10.15 -24.19 1.05
C VAL A 13 -10.71 -23.09 1.94
N ARG A 14 -11.63 -23.43 2.85
CA ARG A 14 -12.19 -22.47 3.81
C ARG A 14 -11.13 -21.92 4.76
N LEU A 15 -10.27 -22.79 5.30
CA LEU A 15 -9.18 -22.39 6.19
C LEU A 15 -8.17 -21.51 5.45
N ALA A 16 -7.79 -21.88 4.22
CA ALA A 16 -6.87 -21.10 3.39
C ALA A 16 -7.41 -19.70 3.09
N MET A 17 -8.69 -19.59 2.72
CA MET A 17 -9.35 -18.30 2.46
C MET A 17 -9.44 -17.43 3.71
N ALA A 18 -9.76 -18.02 4.86
CA ALA A 18 -9.81 -17.30 6.13
C ALA A 18 -8.42 -16.79 6.55
N ALA A 19 -7.38 -17.61 6.40
CA ALA A 19 -6.00 -17.22 6.67
C ALA A 19 -5.54 -16.09 5.75
N ALA A 20 -5.83 -16.17 4.44
CA ALA A 20 -5.52 -15.11 3.49
C ALA A 20 -6.22 -13.80 3.84
N ALA A 21 -7.51 -13.85 4.23
CA ALA A 21 -8.25 -12.68 4.66
C ALA A 21 -7.66 -12.05 5.93
N ALA A 22 -7.28 -12.87 6.91
CA ALA A 22 -6.65 -12.40 8.13
C ALA A 22 -5.31 -11.69 7.85
N LEU A 23 -4.49 -12.26 6.97
CA LEU A 23 -3.22 -11.63 6.56
C LEU A 23 -3.45 -10.31 5.83
N LEU A 24 -4.41 -10.25 4.90
CA LEU A 24 -4.73 -9.01 4.18
C LEU A 24 -5.25 -7.92 5.13
N ALA A 25 -6.12 -8.28 6.06
CA ALA A 25 -6.60 -7.37 7.09
C ALA A 25 -5.46 -6.85 7.98
N LEU A 26 -4.53 -7.73 8.38
CA LEU A 26 -3.35 -7.35 9.15
C LEU A 26 -2.45 -6.37 8.39
N THR A 27 -2.18 -6.63 7.11
CA THR A 27 -1.40 -5.73 6.25
C THR A 27 -2.06 -4.37 6.11
N PHE A 28 -3.38 -4.35 5.88
CA PHE A 28 -4.14 -3.11 5.78
C PHE A 28 -4.08 -2.30 7.09
N ALA A 29 -4.26 -2.94 8.23
CA ALA A 29 -4.18 -2.29 9.54
C ALA A 29 -2.79 -1.68 9.79
N LEU A 30 -1.71 -2.41 9.49
CA LEU A 30 -0.34 -1.91 9.63
C LEU A 30 -0.07 -0.73 8.67
N ALA A 31 -0.53 -0.82 7.42
CA ALA A 31 -0.37 0.25 6.43
C ALA A 31 -1.08 1.53 6.86
N VAL A 32 -2.34 1.43 7.29
CA VAL A 32 -3.12 2.57 7.79
C VAL A 32 -2.45 3.20 9.01
N THR A 33 -1.99 2.39 9.96
CA THR A 33 -1.30 2.85 11.17
C THR A 33 -0.01 3.61 10.84
N ALA A 34 0.79 3.09 9.90
CA ALA A 34 2.00 3.75 9.43
C ALA A 34 1.69 5.08 8.74
N TYR A 35 0.65 5.13 7.90
CA TYR A 35 0.25 6.35 7.20
C TYR A 35 -0.23 7.44 8.17
N ILE A 36 -1.10 7.10 9.12
CA ILE A 36 -1.55 8.02 10.18
C ILE A 36 -0.35 8.59 10.94
N ARG A 37 0.64 7.75 11.26
CA ARG A 37 1.84 8.18 11.98
C ARG A 37 2.71 9.14 11.17
N ILE A 38 2.85 8.91 9.86
CA ILE A 38 3.60 9.79 8.96
C ILE A 38 2.92 11.16 8.91
N ILE A 39 1.61 11.20 8.69
CA ILE A 39 0.86 12.46 8.63
C ILE A 39 0.92 13.20 9.99
N GLY A 40 0.69 12.48 11.09
CA GLY A 40 0.76 13.03 12.44
C GLY A 40 2.15 13.55 12.83
N GLY A 41 3.22 12.89 12.36
CA GLY A 41 4.59 13.31 12.65
C GLY A 41 5.09 14.47 11.80
N VAL A 42 4.79 14.47 10.50
CA VAL A 42 5.34 15.42 9.53
C VAL A 42 4.52 16.71 9.45
N PHE A 43 3.19 16.61 9.43
CA PHE A 43 2.32 17.78 9.20
C PHE A 43 1.75 18.37 10.50
N LEU A 44 1.48 17.54 11.51
CA LEU A 44 0.92 17.98 12.80
C LEU A 44 1.99 18.09 13.91
N GLY A 45 3.20 17.57 13.66
CA GLY A 45 4.33 17.64 14.59
C GLY A 45 5.00 19.01 14.63
N ALA A 46 5.94 19.19 15.54
CA ALA A 46 6.73 20.41 15.63
C ALA A 46 8.08 20.19 14.92
N GLY A 47 8.57 21.23 14.24
CA GLY A 47 9.87 21.19 13.58
C GLY A 47 10.99 20.97 14.59
N ARG A 48 11.62 19.79 14.53
CA ARG A 48 12.70 19.39 15.46
C ARG A 48 14.06 19.97 15.08
N SER A 49 14.26 20.29 13.80
CA SER A 49 15.50 20.86 13.27
C SER A 49 15.26 22.27 12.75
N ARG A 50 16.33 23.08 12.62
CA ARG A 50 16.21 24.44 12.08
C ARG A 50 15.72 24.43 10.64
N GLU A 51 16.15 23.45 9.86
CA GLU A 51 15.77 23.25 8.45
C GLU A 51 14.27 22.96 8.33
N ALA A 52 13.71 22.15 9.24
CA ALA A 52 12.28 21.86 9.25
C ALA A 52 11.42 23.09 9.61
N GLN A 53 11.95 24.02 10.41
CA GLN A 53 11.27 25.27 10.77
C GLN A 53 11.27 26.29 9.63
N HIS A 54 12.27 26.23 8.75
CA HIS A 54 12.41 27.11 7.58
C HIS A 54 12.01 26.44 6.26
N ALA A 55 11.35 25.28 6.31
CA ALA A 55 10.92 24.58 5.12
C ALA A 55 9.92 25.45 4.34
N LEU A 56 10.27 25.77 3.09
CA LEU A 56 9.43 26.53 2.17
C LEU A 56 8.49 25.59 1.41
N GLU A 57 7.35 26.12 0.97
CA GLU A 57 6.45 25.33 0.15
C GLU A 57 7.06 25.02 -1.22
N VAL A 58 6.77 23.82 -1.71
CA VAL A 58 7.22 23.31 -3.01
C VAL A 58 6.70 24.17 -4.17
N PRO A 59 7.49 24.43 -5.24
CA PRO A 59 7.02 25.19 -6.41
C PRO A 59 5.82 24.55 -7.12
N PHE A 60 5.03 25.37 -7.82
CA PHE A 60 3.78 24.95 -8.44
C PHE A 60 3.93 23.76 -9.40
N THR A 61 5.00 23.72 -10.20
CA THR A 61 5.25 22.64 -11.17
C THR A 61 5.32 21.26 -10.51
N MET A 62 5.95 21.15 -9.35
CA MET A 62 6.03 19.88 -8.61
C MET A 62 4.69 19.56 -7.92
N ARG A 63 3.90 20.56 -7.49
CA ARG A 63 2.53 20.34 -6.99
C ARG A 63 1.62 19.76 -8.06
N VAL A 64 1.72 20.25 -9.30
CA VAL A 64 0.93 19.73 -10.44
C VAL A 64 1.26 18.25 -10.68
N ALA A 65 2.54 17.87 -10.67
CA ALA A 65 2.93 16.47 -10.81
C ALA A 65 2.36 15.57 -9.70
N THR A 66 2.45 16.01 -8.44
CA THR A 66 1.84 15.27 -7.32
C THR A 66 0.31 15.24 -7.38
N GLY A 67 -0.31 16.33 -7.86
CA GLY A 67 -1.76 16.43 -8.04
C GLY A 67 -2.26 15.50 -9.13
N LEU A 68 -1.54 15.42 -10.25
CA LEU A 68 -1.84 14.46 -11.32
C LEU A 68 -1.81 13.03 -10.81
N LEU A 69 -0.78 12.67 -10.03
CA LEU A 69 -0.64 11.33 -9.45
C LEU A 69 -1.75 11.02 -8.44
N ALA A 70 -2.18 12.01 -7.65
CA ALA A 70 -3.32 11.86 -6.75
C ALA A 70 -4.63 11.65 -7.52
N VAL A 71 -4.86 12.43 -8.58
CA VAL A 71 -6.06 12.30 -9.42
C VAL A 71 -6.10 10.95 -10.13
N THR A 72 -4.97 10.47 -10.68
CA THR A 72 -4.92 9.14 -11.30
C THR A 72 -5.14 8.02 -10.30
N ALA A 73 -4.61 8.14 -9.07
CA ALA A 73 -4.88 7.17 -8.01
C ALA A 73 -6.37 7.14 -7.61
N ILE A 74 -7.01 8.30 -7.48
CA ILE A 74 -8.46 8.40 -7.21
C ILE A 74 -9.25 7.81 -8.38
N ALA A 75 -8.90 8.14 -9.63
CA ALA A 75 -9.56 7.62 -10.81
C ALA A 75 -9.47 6.09 -10.89
N LEU A 76 -8.28 5.52 -10.65
CA LEU A 76 -8.08 4.07 -10.59
C LEU A 76 -8.88 3.41 -9.44
N GLY A 77 -8.97 4.07 -8.28
CA GLY A 77 -9.73 3.56 -7.14
C GLY A 77 -11.25 3.67 -7.28
N LEU A 78 -11.74 4.68 -8.00
CA LEU A 78 -13.17 4.96 -8.20
C LEU A 78 -13.76 4.24 -9.42
N LEU A 79 -12.94 4.00 -10.44
CA LEU A 79 -13.32 3.38 -11.71
C LEU A 79 -12.87 1.90 -11.89
N PRO A 80 -12.79 1.02 -10.85
CA PRO A 80 -12.55 -0.40 -11.08
C PRO A 80 -13.47 -1.05 -12.13
N PRO A 81 -14.78 -0.70 -12.24
CA PRO A 81 -15.64 -1.29 -13.27
C PRO A 81 -15.15 -1.05 -14.71
N LEU A 82 -14.50 0.08 -15.00
CA LEU A 82 -13.94 0.35 -16.33
C LEU A 82 -12.63 -0.44 -16.56
N GLY A 83 -11.82 -0.60 -15.51
CA GLY A 83 -10.56 -1.35 -15.59
C GLY A 83 -10.75 -2.87 -15.63
N ILE A 84 -11.79 -3.40 -14.99
CA ILE A 84 -12.09 -4.84 -14.96
C ILE A 84 -12.36 -5.37 -16.37
N GLY A 85 -13.06 -4.63 -17.23
CA GLY A 85 -13.30 -5.04 -18.61
C GLY A 85 -12.01 -5.14 -19.45
N ALA A 86 -11.12 -4.16 -19.32
CA ALA A 86 -9.83 -4.17 -20.01
C ALA A 86 -8.88 -5.27 -19.46
N ALA A 87 -8.84 -5.44 -18.13
CA ALA A 87 -8.07 -6.49 -17.48
C ALA A 87 -8.62 -7.88 -17.82
N ALA A 88 -9.95 -8.03 -17.94
CA ALA A 88 -10.61 -9.24 -18.39
C ALA A 88 -10.20 -9.60 -19.82
N ALA A 89 -10.28 -8.65 -20.75
CA ALA A 89 -9.85 -8.85 -22.14
C ALA A 89 -8.37 -9.26 -22.22
N ALA A 90 -7.49 -8.60 -21.47
CA ALA A 90 -6.07 -8.95 -21.41
C ALA A 90 -5.83 -10.34 -20.81
N ALA A 91 -6.54 -10.71 -19.74
CA ALA A 91 -6.44 -12.04 -19.13
C ALA A 91 -6.95 -13.15 -20.07
N GLN A 92 -7.99 -12.87 -20.85
CA GLN A 92 -8.53 -13.78 -21.86
C GLN A 92 -7.51 -14.05 -22.98
N GLN A 93 -6.79 -13.00 -23.37
CA GLN A 93 -5.75 -13.06 -24.40
C GLN A 93 -4.52 -13.86 -23.94
N VAL A 94 -4.19 -13.84 -22.65
CA VAL A 94 -3.06 -14.60 -22.07
C VAL A 94 -3.42 -16.03 -21.71
N SER A 95 -4.65 -16.29 -21.22
CA SER A 95 -5.06 -17.61 -20.73
C SER A 95 -5.53 -18.57 -21.83
N GLY A 96 -5.92 -18.06 -23.01
CA GLY A 96 -6.35 -18.89 -24.15
C GLY A 96 -7.61 -19.74 -23.91
N ALA A 97 -8.23 -19.64 -22.74
CA ALA A 97 -9.38 -20.44 -22.33
C ALA A 97 -10.66 -19.56 -22.38
N PRO A 98 -11.52 -19.71 -23.39
CA PRO A 98 -12.81 -19.03 -23.42
C PRO A 98 -13.66 -19.54 -22.25
N GLY A 99 -14.14 -18.62 -21.40
CA GLY A 99 -15.08 -18.92 -20.31
C GLY A 99 -14.51 -18.98 -18.88
N VAL A 100 -13.18 -18.91 -18.67
CA VAL A 100 -12.64 -18.76 -17.29
C VAL A 100 -13.12 -17.45 -16.65
N LEU A 101 -13.27 -16.40 -17.45
CA LEU A 101 -13.75 -15.11 -16.97
C LEU A 101 -15.22 -15.13 -16.56
N ASP A 102 -16.07 -15.96 -17.17
CA ASP A 102 -17.49 -16.12 -16.80
C ASP A 102 -17.66 -16.78 -15.43
N SER A 103 -16.66 -17.54 -14.97
CA SER A 103 -16.65 -18.21 -13.66
C SER A 103 -15.98 -17.38 -12.55
N VAL A 104 -15.11 -16.43 -12.91
CA VAL A 104 -14.37 -15.59 -11.95
C VAL A 104 -15.00 -14.21 -11.77
N LEU A 105 -15.54 -13.62 -12.83
CA LEU A 105 -16.15 -12.29 -12.81
C LEU A 105 -17.68 -12.40 -12.77
N PRO A 106 -18.36 -11.66 -11.89
CA PRO A 106 -19.82 -11.58 -11.92
C PRO A 106 -20.32 -11.19 -13.32
N PRO A 107 -21.39 -11.83 -13.83
CA PRO A 107 -21.89 -11.61 -15.19
C PRO A 107 -22.29 -10.16 -15.49
N VAL A 108 -22.50 -9.35 -14.45
CA VAL A 108 -22.70 -7.89 -14.53
C VAL A 108 -21.55 -7.17 -15.24
N PHE A 109 -20.30 -7.64 -15.09
CA PHE A 109 -19.14 -6.99 -15.72
C PHE A 109 -18.93 -7.42 -17.18
N LEU A 110 -19.51 -8.55 -17.59
CA LEU A 110 -19.30 -9.17 -18.89
C LEU A 110 -20.49 -8.94 -19.84
N HIS A 111 -21.70 -8.86 -19.30
CA HIS A 111 -22.95 -8.66 -20.04
C HIS A 111 -23.80 -7.55 -19.40
N PRO A 112 -23.36 -6.28 -19.47
CA PRO A 112 -24.07 -5.14 -18.87
C PRO A 112 -25.48 -4.96 -19.45
N ASP A 113 -25.73 -5.45 -20.66
CA ASP A 113 -26.98 -5.31 -21.41
C ASP A 113 -28.11 -6.20 -20.87
N ARG A 114 -27.78 -7.27 -20.13
CA ARG A 114 -28.75 -8.27 -19.63
C ARG A 114 -29.36 -7.91 -18.27
N PHE A 115 -28.80 -6.92 -17.57
CA PHE A 115 -29.29 -6.51 -16.26
C PHE A 115 -30.10 -5.21 -16.40
N ALA A 116 -31.42 -5.32 -16.25
CA ALA A 116 -32.31 -4.17 -16.21
C ALA A 116 -31.97 -3.27 -15.00
N LEU A 117 -31.36 -2.13 -15.30
CA LEU A 117 -30.77 -1.17 -14.37
C LEU A 117 -31.84 -0.44 -13.53
N PRO A 118 -31.57 -0.19 -12.23
CA PRO A 118 -31.54 1.19 -11.76
C PRO A 118 -30.10 1.56 -11.39
N VAL A 119 -29.18 1.27 -12.31
CA VAL A 119 -27.86 1.88 -12.38
C VAL A 119 -28.02 3.29 -12.91
N LYS A 120 -28.50 4.16 -12.04
CA LYS A 120 -28.32 5.61 -12.13
C LYS A 120 -27.68 6.07 -10.84
N LEU A 121 -26.69 6.95 -10.98
CA LEU A 121 -26.06 7.65 -9.86
C LEU A 121 -27.14 8.14 -8.88
N GLY A 122 -26.98 7.85 -7.58
CA GLY A 122 -27.81 8.45 -6.53
C GLY A 122 -28.81 7.59 -5.77
N GLY A 123 -29.11 6.34 -6.18
CA GLY A 123 -30.32 5.70 -5.66
C GLY A 123 -31.53 6.59 -6.01
N THR A 124 -32.69 6.37 -5.41
CA THR A 124 -33.91 7.14 -5.74
C THR A 124 -33.78 8.67 -5.55
N PHE A 125 -32.79 9.17 -4.81
CA PHE A 125 -32.68 10.60 -4.43
C PHE A 125 -31.92 11.51 -5.41
N LEU A 126 -30.82 11.05 -6.02
CA LEU A 126 -29.94 11.90 -6.85
C LEU A 126 -30.07 11.63 -8.37
N SER A 127 -30.98 10.72 -8.75
CA SER A 127 -31.25 10.33 -10.14
C SER A 127 -31.77 11.47 -11.05
N GLN A 128 -32.26 12.57 -10.46
CA GLN A 128 -32.75 13.74 -11.19
C GLN A 128 -31.66 14.76 -11.55
N VAL A 129 -30.46 14.69 -10.95
CA VAL A 129 -29.45 15.75 -11.06
C VAL A 129 -28.30 15.38 -11.99
N ILE A 130 -27.86 14.12 -12.03
CA ILE A 130 -26.72 13.70 -12.89
C ILE A 130 -26.99 12.32 -13.51
N PRO A 131 -27.39 12.25 -14.80
CA PRO A 131 -27.57 10.99 -15.50
C PRO A 131 -26.22 10.47 -16.03
N ALA A 132 -25.40 9.90 -15.14
CA ALA A 132 -24.17 9.18 -15.53
C ALA A 132 -24.35 7.67 -15.36
N ASN A 133 -24.09 6.92 -16.44
CA ASN A 133 -24.23 5.47 -16.50
C ASN A 133 -23.02 4.75 -15.89
N GLY A 134 -23.27 3.78 -15.02
CA GLY A 134 -22.35 2.67 -14.73
C GLY A 134 -21.25 2.94 -13.69
N LEU A 135 -21.57 2.79 -12.40
CA LEU A 135 -20.54 2.68 -11.34
C LEU A 135 -21.07 2.09 -10.01
N ILE A 136 -21.89 1.04 -10.09
CA ILE A 136 -22.55 0.41 -8.93
C ILE A 136 -22.36 -1.10 -8.99
N VAL A 137 -21.81 -1.68 -7.91
CA VAL A 137 -21.78 -3.12 -7.67
C VAL A 137 -23.12 -3.51 -7.05
N VAL A 138 -24.00 -4.13 -7.83
CA VAL A 138 -25.34 -4.57 -7.41
C VAL A 138 -25.22 -5.89 -6.61
N PRO A 139 -25.99 -6.06 -5.52
CA PRO A 139 -25.87 -7.20 -4.62
C PRO A 139 -26.32 -8.52 -5.25
N THR A 140 -25.70 -9.61 -4.79
CA THR A 140 -26.11 -10.99 -5.10
C THR A 140 -27.37 -11.42 -4.33
N SER A 141 -27.89 -10.63 -3.39
CA SER A 141 -29.18 -10.83 -2.72
C SER A 141 -29.78 -9.50 -2.23
N ALA A 142 -31.09 -9.32 -2.38
CA ALA A 142 -31.80 -8.06 -2.07
C ALA A 142 -31.71 -7.63 -0.60
N ASP A 143 -31.37 -8.55 0.32
CA ASP A 143 -31.37 -8.33 1.76
C ASP A 143 -29.97 -8.15 2.37
N PHE A 144 -28.89 -8.27 1.59
CA PHE A 144 -27.51 -8.21 2.11
C PHE A 144 -26.70 -7.08 1.45
N SER A 145 -26.51 -6.00 2.23
CA SER A 145 -25.60 -4.86 2.07
C SER A 145 -24.91 -4.67 0.70
N SER A 146 -25.34 -3.65 -0.05
CA SER A 146 -24.68 -3.17 -1.26
C SER A 146 -23.56 -2.19 -0.95
N ILE A 147 -22.34 -2.45 -1.41
CA ILE A 147 -21.18 -1.55 -1.29
C ILE A 147 -20.86 -0.99 -2.68
N ALA A 148 -21.14 0.30 -2.88
CA ALA A 148 -20.72 1.02 -4.06
C ALA A 148 -19.61 2.02 -3.66
N PRO A 149 -18.33 1.76 -4.02
CA PRO A 149 -17.19 2.61 -3.64
C PRO A 149 -17.37 4.09 -4.00
N THR A 150 -18.18 4.36 -5.02
CA THR A 150 -18.49 5.68 -5.56
C THR A 150 -19.38 6.50 -4.66
N TYR A 151 -20.39 5.88 -4.07
CA TYR A 151 -21.24 6.50 -3.06
C TYR A 151 -20.48 6.72 -1.77
N ILE A 152 -19.58 5.81 -1.39
CA ILE A 152 -18.72 6.01 -0.23
C ILE A 152 -17.84 7.24 -0.46
N PHE A 153 -17.24 7.37 -1.65
CA PHE A 153 -16.43 8.54 -2.00
C PHE A 153 -17.23 9.84 -2.00
N ILE A 154 -18.39 9.88 -2.68
CA ILE A 154 -19.25 11.08 -2.74
C ILE A 154 -19.75 11.45 -1.35
N SER A 155 -20.25 10.49 -0.56
CA SER A 155 -20.75 10.76 0.80
C SER A 155 -19.63 11.27 1.71
N MET A 156 -18.42 10.69 1.64
CA MET A 156 -17.26 11.20 2.36
C MET A 156 -16.90 12.62 1.93
N ALA A 157 -16.88 12.91 0.64
CA ALA A 157 -16.60 14.25 0.11
C ALA A 157 -17.65 15.28 0.57
N VAL A 158 -18.93 14.90 0.58
CA VAL A 158 -20.03 15.73 1.08
C VAL A 158 -19.86 15.99 2.59
N VAL A 159 -19.55 14.97 3.39
CA VAL A 159 -19.30 15.15 4.83
C VAL A 159 -18.12 16.10 5.06
N ILE A 160 -17.02 15.93 4.33
CA ILE A 160 -15.86 16.84 4.41
C ILE A 160 -16.25 18.26 4.02
N ALA A 161 -17.03 18.43 2.94
CA ALA A 161 -17.50 19.73 2.49
C ALA A 161 -18.42 20.41 3.50
N ILE A 162 -19.34 19.66 4.12
CA ILE A 162 -20.23 20.14 5.20
C ILE A 162 -19.39 20.58 6.40
N VAL A 163 -18.45 19.75 6.87
CA VAL A 163 -17.56 20.11 7.99
C VAL A 163 -16.74 21.35 7.64
N ALA A 164 -16.17 21.43 6.45
CA ALA A 164 -15.41 22.60 6.00
C ALA A 164 -16.30 23.86 5.94
N LEU A 165 -17.55 23.73 5.47
CA LEU A 165 -18.51 24.82 5.44
C LEU A 165 -18.87 25.28 6.85
N LEU A 166 -19.19 24.36 7.77
CA LEU A 166 -19.46 24.67 9.17
C LEU A 166 -18.28 25.37 9.85
N LEU A 167 -17.05 24.92 9.55
CA LEU A 167 -15.83 25.56 10.06
C LEU A 167 -15.64 26.97 9.48
N ARG A 168 -16.01 27.21 8.22
CA ARG A 168 -15.97 28.55 7.59
C ARG A 168 -17.06 29.48 8.10
N LEU A 169 -18.28 28.97 8.32
CA LEU A 169 -19.41 29.72 8.88
C LEU A 169 -19.15 30.12 10.34
N GLY A 170 -18.34 29.35 11.07
CA GLY A 170 -17.88 29.68 12.43
C GLY A 170 -16.95 30.90 12.54
N GLY A 171 -16.67 31.58 11.42
CA GLY A 171 -15.88 32.82 11.39
C GLY A 171 -14.38 32.62 11.53
N PRO A 172 -13.58 33.68 11.31
CA PRO A 172 -12.14 33.64 11.48
C PRO A 172 -11.80 33.45 12.97
N ARG A 173 -11.17 32.32 13.28
CA ARG A 173 -10.64 32.06 14.64
C ARG A 173 -9.21 32.60 14.73
N PRO A 174 -8.89 33.44 15.73
CA PRO A 174 -7.52 33.90 15.93
C PRO A 174 -6.62 32.69 16.22
N ARG A 175 -5.51 32.56 15.47
CA ARG A 175 -4.53 31.50 15.69
C ARG A 175 -3.82 31.76 17.02
N GLN A 176 -4.05 30.90 18.00
CA GLN A 176 -3.43 31.03 19.31
C GLN A 176 -2.32 29.99 19.47
N THR A 177 -1.10 30.44 19.69
CA THR A 177 0.02 29.57 20.07
C THR A 177 0.02 29.44 21.59
N ARG A 178 -0.39 28.28 22.11
CA ARG A 178 -0.30 27.94 23.54
C ARG A 178 0.72 26.83 23.75
N GLN A 179 1.23 26.73 24.98
CA GLN A 179 2.02 25.57 25.39
C GLN A 179 1.15 24.31 25.31
N VAL A 180 1.75 23.21 24.83
CA VAL A 180 1.09 21.91 24.78
C VAL A 180 1.00 21.32 26.18
N TRP A 181 -0.07 20.58 26.45
CA TRP A 181 -0.19 19.83 27.71
C TRP A 181 0.83 18.69 27.72
N ALA A 182 1.91 18.87 28.48
CA ALA A 182 3.01 17.93 28.58
C ALA A 182 3.05 17.21 29.94
N GLY A 183 1.89 16.98 30.56
CA GLY A 183 1.81 16.24 31.83
C GLY A 183 2.63 16.87 32.96
N ALA A 184 2.44 18.18 33.19
CA ALA A 184 3.15 18.98 34.19
C ALA A 184 4.65 19.25 33.92
N ILE A 185 5.15 18.97 32.72
CA ILE A 185 6.48 19.43 32.31
C ILE A 185 6.42 20.95 32.00
N PRO A 186 7.21 21.79 32.69
CA PRO A 186 7.11 23.25 32.57
C PRO A 186 7.71 23.82 31.26
N HIS A 187 8.66 23.10 30.64
CA HIS A 187 9.24 23.48 29.36
C HIS A 187 9.19 22.30 28.39
N TRP A 188 8.41 22.45 27.31
CA TRP A 188 8.30 21.44 26.28
C TRP A 188 9.19 21.80 25.10
N GLU A 189 10.08 20.89 24.72
CA GLU A 189 10.91 21.02 23.53
C GLU A 189 10.39 20.09 22.40
N PRO A 190 10.51 20.49 21.12
CA PRO A 190 10.17 19.62 19.98
C PRO A 190 10.89 18.26 19.97
N SER A 191 12.07 18.19 20.59
CA SER A 191 12.87 16.96 20.78
C SER A 191 12.14 15.90 21.62
N MET A 192 11.27 16.33 22.54
CA MET A 192 10.51 15.46 23.46
C MET A 192 9.31 14.78 22.78
N GLN A 193 9.01 15.12 21.53
CA GLN A 193 7.96 14.45 20.77
C GLN A 193 8.28 12.97 20.55
N TYR A 194 7.23 12.16 20.53
CA TYR A 194 7.34 10.73 20.28
C TYR A 194 8.12 10.45 19.00
N THR A 195 9.19 9.65 19.08
CA THR A 195 10.07 9.32 17.96
C THR A 195 9.49 8.19 17.10
N ALA A 196 10.06 7.96 15.91
CA ALA A 196 9.72 6.79 15.09
C ALA A 196 10.11 5.48 15.81
N THR A 197 11.26 5.48 16.48
CA THR A 197 11.74 4.34 17.28
C THR A 197 10.83 4.03 18.45
N GLY A 198 10.35 5.06 19.18
CA GLY A 198 9.39 4.88 20.26
C GLY A 198 8.08 4.24 19.77
N PHE A 199 7.55 4.75 18.65
CA PHE A 199 6.29 4.25 18.07
C PHE A 199 6.36 2.82 17.57
N THR A 200 7.47 2.45 16.96
CA THR A 200 7.65 1.09 16.45
C THR A 200 8.03 0.10 17.55
N ASN A 201 8.33 0.54 18.77
CA ASN A 201 8.80 -0.33 19.84
C ASN A 201 7.80 -1.44 20.23
N PRO A 202 6.48 -1.17 20.40
CA PRO A 202 5.51 -2.24 20.67
C PRO A 202 5.38 -3.24 19.52
N LEU A 203 5.41 -2.75 18.26
CA LEU A 203 5.37 -3.63 17.08
C LEU A 203 6.61 -4.54 17.03
N ARG A 204 7.79 -4.02 17.38
CA ARG A 204 9.01 -4.83 17.49
C ARG A 204 8.91 -5.91 18.57
N PHE A 205 8.20 -5.63 19.67
CA PHE A 205 7.96 -6.63 20.69
C PHE A 205 7.05 -7.76 20.17
N ILE A 206 5.92 -7.40 19.55
CA ILE A 206 4.96 -8.37 19.00
C ILE A 206 5.59 -9.22 17.89
N PHE A 207 6.33 -8.60 16.98
CA PHE A 207 7.01 -9.29 15.87
C PHE A 207 8.45 -9.68 16.19
N GLY A 208 8.85 -9.67 17.48
CA GLY A 208 10.23 -9.92 17.90
C GLY A 208 10.73 -11.31 17.52
N THR A 209 9.84 -12.31 17.54
CA THR A 209 10.14 -13.69 17.11
C THR A 209 10.43 -13.78 15.61
N VAL A 210 9.72 -13.00 14.79
CA VAL A 210 9.89 -12.99 13.33
C VAL A 210 11.15 -12.21 12.94
N TYR A 211 11.35 -11.03 13.53
CA TYR A 211 12.46 -10.15 13.17
C TYR A 211 13.77 -10.41 13.93
N ARG A 212 13.80 -11.35 14.90
CA ARG A 212 14.97 -11.64 15.75
C ARG A 212 15.67 -10.36 16.23
N SER A 213 14.90 -9.43 16.78
CA SER A 213 15.40 -8.12 17.21
C SER A 213 16.31 -8.23 18.44
N THR A 214 17.59 -8.53 18.22
CA THR A 214 18.61 -8.55 19.28
C THR A 214 18.83 -7.12 19.80
N ARG A 215 18.52 -6.89 21.08
CA ARG A 215 18.71 -5.60 21.75
C ARG A 215 20.05 -5.61 22.47
N HIS A 216 21.09 -5.00 21.89
CA HIS A 216 22.34 -4.76 22.61
C HIS A 216 22.19 -3.46 23.41
N ILE A 217 22.08 -3.56 24.73
CA ILE A 217 22.05 -2.41 25.64
C ILE A 217 23.46 -2.27 26.22
N GLU A 218 24.30 -1.47 25.57
CA GLU A 218 25.54 -1.00 26.18
C GLU A 218 25.21 0.19 27.07
N GLY A 219 24.99 -0.07 28.36
CA GLY A 219 24.91 0.97 29.39
C GLY A 219 26.28 1.18 29.99
N ASP A 220 26.92 2.32 29.71
CA ASP A 220 28.10 2.75 30.44
C ASP A 220 27.64 3.30 31.81
N TYR A 221 27.48 2.39 32.78
CA TYR A 221 27.10 2.71 34.15
C TYR A 221 28.31 3.22 34.93
N GLN A 222 28.84 4.39 34.55
CA GLN A 222 29.88 5.04 35.33
C GLN A 222 29.24 5.83 36.48
N GLN A 223 29.16 5.16 37.65
CA GLN A 223 29.24 5.73 39.01
C GLN A 223 27.97 5.91 39.86
N ALA A 224 26.75 5.64 39.39
CA ALA A 224 25.60 5.37 40.27
C ALA A 224 24.45 4.69 39.51
N PRO A 225 23.75 3.67 40.09
CA PRO A 225 22.70 2.91 39.41
C PRO A 225 21.49 3.75 38.95
N PHE A 226 21.37 5.01 39.38
CA PHE A 226 20.21 5.86 39.13
C PHE A 226 20.48 7.10 38.25
N PHE A 227 21.73 7.37 37.84
CA PHE A 227 22.08 8.56 37.05
C PHE A 227 22.81 8.20 35.76
N ALA A 228 22.07 7.75 34.75
CA ALA A 228 22.60 7.65 33.39
C ALA A 228 22.65 9.04 32.76
N ARG A 229 23.86 9.63 32.64
CA ARG A 229 24.04 10.97 32.04
C ARG A 229 23.74 10.99 30.55
N THR A 230 23.98 9.88 29.85
CA THR A 230 23.63 9.68 28.43
C THR A 230 23.48 8.19 28.16
N VAL A 231 22.31 7.73 27.68
CA VAL A 231 22.14 6.36 27.18
C VAL A 231 22.24 6.37 25.66
N ARG A 232 23.33 5.83 25.12
CA ARG A 232 23.54 5.73 23.67
C ARG A 232 23.00 4.39 23.19
N TYR A 233 21.77 4.38 22.69
CA TYR A 233 21.19 3.18 22.07
C TYR A 233 21.74 3.02 20.65
N GLN A 234 22.59 2.01 20.42
CA GLN A 234 22.93 1.56 19.08
C GLN A 234 22.04 0.38 18.73
N HIS A 235 21.28 0.50 17.63
CA HIS A 235 20.46 -0.58 17.11
C HIS A 235 21.10 -1.12 15.84
N THR A 236 21.66 -2.31 15.92
CA THR A 236 22.05 -3.08 14.72
C THR A 236 20.79 -3.75 14.17
N PHE A 237 20.38 -3.36 12.97
CA PHE A 237 19.28 -4.00 12.26
C PHE A 237 19.84 -5.22 11.54
N ILE A 238 19.41 -6.42 11.93
CA ILE A 238 19.61 -7.61 11.11
C ILE A 238 18.34 -7.74 10.29
N GLU A 239 18.43 -7.59 8.97
CA GLU A 239 17.31 -7.77 8.05
C GLU A 239 17.29 -9.24 7.60
N PRO A 240 16.43 -10.11 8.18
CA PRO A 240 16.55 -11.56 7.98
C PRO A 240 16.30 -11.96 6.53
N VAL A 241 15.41 -11.24 5.84
CA VAL A 241 15.12 -11.48 4.43
C VAL A 241 16.33 -11.12 3.57
N GLU A 242 17.02 -10.01 3.87
CA GLU A 242 18.21 -9.63 3.12
C GLU A 242 19.31 -10.68 3.28
N GLU A 243 19.57 -11.13 4.50
CA GLU A 243 20.68 -12.04 4.77
C GLU A 243 20.42 -13.46 4.28
N TYR A 244 19.21 -13.99 4.49
CA TYR A 244 18.87 -15.39 4.18
C TYR A 244 18.24 -15.59 2.80
N LEU A 245 17.55 -14.60 2.22
CA LEU A 245 16.91 -14.73 0.91
C LEU A 245 17.70 -14.00 -0.18
N TYR A 246 17.96 -12.70 -0.01
CA TYR A 246 18.63 -11.90 -1.04
C TYR A 246 20.12 -12.25 -1.16
N GLY A 247 20.83 -12.36 -0.04
CA GLY A 247 22.25 -12.67 0.02
C GLY A 247 22.66 -13.90 -0.81
N PRO A 248 22.01 -15.08 -0.67
CA PRO A 248 22.34 -16.22 -1.51
C PRO A 248 21.92 -16.06 -2.97
N VAL A 249 20.78 -15.44 -3.26
CA VAL A 249 20.31 -15.22 -4.64
C VAL A 249 21.25 -14.30 -5.40
N VAL A 250 21.67 -13.18 -4.79
CA VAL A 250 22.63 -12.24 -5.37
C VAL A 250 23.98 -12.94 -5.60
N ARG A 251 24.46 -13.72 -4.63
CA ARG A 251 25.70 -14.50 -4.79
C ARG A 251 25.59 -15.53 -5.91
N ALA A 252 24.44 -16.21 -6.06
CA ALA A 252 24.19 -17.14 -7.16
C ALA A 252 24.17 -16.42 -8.51
N ALA A 253 23.46 -15.30 -8.62
CA ALA A 253 23.41 -14.48 -9.83
C ALA A 253 24.79 -13.96 -10.23
N GLN A 254 25.60 -13.52 -9.26
CA GLN A 254 26.99 -13.09 -9.50
C GLN A 254 27.88 -14.26 -9.96
N LYS A 255 27.70 -15.46 -9.41
CA LYS A 255 28.42 -16.66 -9.89
C LYS A 255 28.06 -17.00 -11.33
N VAL A 256 26.77 -17.01 -11.67
CA VAL A 256 26.29 -17.26 -13.03
C VAL A 256 26.82 -16.19 -13.99
N SER A 257 26.75 -14.92 -13.61
CA SER A 257 27.28 -13.80 -14.41
C SER A 257 28.78 -13.94 -14.67
N ARG A 258 29.58 -14.30 -13.66
CA ARG A 258 31.02 -14.54 -13.83
C ARG A 258 31.31 -15.73 -14.74
N GLN A 259 30.52 -16.81 -14.65
CA GLN A 259 30.66 -17.97 -15.52
C GLN A 259 30.27 -17.66 -16.97
N LEU A 260 29.19 -16.91 -17.19
CA LEU A 260 28.79 -16.44 -18.50
C LEU A 260 29.79 -15.44 -19.10
N GLY A 261 30.45 -14.63 -18.28
CA GLY A 261 31.53 -13.75 -18.69
C GLY A 261 32.76 -14.49 -19.24
N ILE A 262 32.98 -15.74 -18.85
CA ILE A 262 34.07 -16.58 -19.40
C ILE A 262 33.80 -16.96 -20.86
N PHE A 263 32.53 -17.05 -21.28
CA PHE A 263 32.17 -17.31 -22.69
C PHE A 263 32.41 -16.10 -23.60
N GLN A 264 32.60 -14.90 -23.05
CA GLN A 264 33.03 -13.71 -23.79
C GLN A 264 34.56 -13.66 -23.96
N SER A 265 35.15 -14.76 -24.43
CA SER A 265 36.53 -14.73 -24.93
C SER A 265 36.53 -13.86 -26.21
N GLY A 266 37.36 -12.82 -26.29
CA GLY A 266 37.40 -11.87 -27.40
C GLY A 266 37.85 -12.44 -28.77
N ASN A 267 37.64 -13.73 -29.01
CA ASN A 267 38.03 -14.45 -30.21
C ASN A 267 36.83 -14.61 -31.16
N VAL A 268 36.91 -13.96 -32.33
CA VAL A 268 35.86 -13.95 -33.36
C VAL A 268 35.50 -15.37 -33.83
N SER A 269 36.48 -16.29 -33.87
CA SER A 269 36.26 -17.66 -34.35
C SER A 269 35.31 -18.47 -33.45
N LEU A 270 35.27 -18.20 -32.14
CA LEU A 270 34.35 -18.87 -31.22
C LEU A 270 32.90 -18.40 -31.41
N TYR A 271 32.69 -17.13 -31.73
CA TYR A 271 31.36 -16.61 -32.05
C TYR A 271 30.80 -17.21 -33.35
N LEU A 272 31.65 -17.40 -34.36
CA LEU A 272 31.27 -18.07 -35.60
C LEU A 272 30.88 -19.54 -35.36
N LEU A 273 31.61 -20.23 -34.50
CA LEU A 273 31.28 -21.60 -34.10
C LEU A 273 29.94 -21.67 -33.35
N TYR A 274 29.67 -20.75 -32.42
CA TYR A 274 28.39 -20.68 -31.71
C TYR A 274 27.23 -20.42 -32.66
N LEU A 275 27.40 -19.49 -33.61
CA LEU A 275 26.39 -19.20 -34.61
C LEU A 275 26.11 -20.43 -35.48
N PHE A 276 27.15 -21.11 -35.97
CA PHE A 276 26.99 -22.36 -36.74
C PHE A 276 26.28 -23.45 -35.92
N ALA A 277 26.66 -23.66 -34.66
CA ALA A 277 26.03 -24.66 -33.79
C ALA A 277 24.54 -24.36 -33.53
N VAL A 278 24.18 -23.10 -33.27
CA VAL A 278 22.78 -22.68 -33.12
C VAL A 278 21.99 -22.95 -34.41
N PHE A 279 22.57 -22.69 -35.59
CA PHE A 279 21.94 -22.99 -36.88
C PHE A 279 21.68 -24.49 -37.07
N VAL A 280 22.66 -25.34 -36.76
CA VAL A 280 22.51 -26.81 -36.85
C VAL A 280 21.45 -27.31 -35.88
N ILE A 281 21.47 -26.85 -34.63
CA ILE A 281 20.45 -27.22 -33.62
C ILE A 281 19.07 -26.78 -34.09
N ALA A 282 18.91 -25.55 -34.57
CA ALA A 282 17.64 -25.04 -35.07
C ALA A 282 17.11 -25.83 -36.29
N LEU A 283 18.01 -26.38 -37.12
CA LEU A 283 17.66 -27.23 -38.25
C LEU A 283 17.21 -28.63 -37.82
N PHE A 284 17.79 -29.19 -36.76
CA PHE A 284 17.36 -30.48 -36.19
C PHE A 284 16.13 -30.38 -35.28
N LEU A 285 15.84 -29.19 -34.73
CA LEU A 285 14.66 -28.93 -33.91
C LEU A 285 13.42 -28.55 -34.73
N ARG A 286 13.55 -28.52 -36.06
CA ARG A 286 12.48 -28.35 -37.04
C ARG A 286 12.08 -29.70 -37.62
#